data_AF-A0A7W1HGG8-F1
#
_entry.id   AF-A0A7W1HGG8-F1
#
_cell.length_a   1.000
_cell.length_b   1.000
_cell.length_c   1.000
_cell.angle_alpha   90.00
_cell.angle_beta   90.00
_cell.angle_gamma   90.00
#
_symmetry.space_group_name_H-M   'P 1'
#
loop_
_entity.id
_entity.type
_entity.pdbx_description
1 polymer ?
#
loop_
_entity_poly.entity_id
_entity_poly.type
_entity_poly.pdbx_seq_one_letter_code
_entity_poly.pdbx_strand_id
1 'polypeptide(L)'
;MPIVTHSNREVRLFAASAIASTGKYGSMLVLELFAKSQDPFFKMNLSIGMICQQTKVFEACQALQQGMMTEAGRWMWREVGAFRVLAPSNVKQDDEIPNAPEAINQLTRLEILNMLAIAKCPEAENSIRTYLQQRKWGLSGLATALLLMEGDESSMELVQGLLHDGDARIQMQAALTLALWGGKEEAIATLERGYEAANRETKEKILEGLGKIGSRASIPFLLERLQEPQQILRLLAASSLLQCLYH
;
A
#
# COMPACT_ATOMS: atom_id res chain seq x y z
N MET A 1 22.17 -0.21 27.56
CA MET A 1 20.97 -1.05 27.80
C MET A 1 21.18 -2.42 27.15
N PRO A 2 21.04 -3.54 27.87
CA PRO A 2 21.35 -4.88 27.35
C PRO A 2 20.47 -5.31 26.17
N ILE A 3 19.24 -4.80 26.11
CA ILE A 3 18.24 -5.24 25.13
C ILE A 3 18.50 -4.73 23.71
N VAL A 4 19.10 -3.55 23.56
CA VAL A 4 19.46 -2.97 22.25
C VAL A 4 20.72 -3.61 21.64
N THR A 5 21.55 -4.25 22.48
CA THR A 5 22.75 -5.01 22.07
C THR A 5 22.53 -6.52 22.16
N HIS A 6 21.29 -6.97 22.27
CA HIS A 6 20.96 -8.38 22.44
C HIS A 6 21.38 -9.21 21.21
N SER A 7 21.81 -10.46 21.41
CA SER A 7 22.28 -11.34 20.32
C SER A 7 21.18 -11.65 19.30
N ASN A 8 19.96 -11.92 19.78
CA ASN A 8 18.77 -12.11 18.95
C ASN A 8 18.33 -10.79 18.30
N ARG A 9 18.32 -10.76 16.96
CA ARG A 9 17.89 -9.60 16.15
C ARG A 9 16.45 -9.19 16.43
N GLU A 10 15.53 -10.14 16.58
CA GLU A 10 14.12 -9.84 16.81
C GLU A 10 13.91 -9.06 18.11
N VAL A 11 14.65 -9.43 19.16
CA VAL A 11 14.63 -8.72 20.45
C VAL A 11 15.14 -7.29 20.29
N ARG A 12 16.17 -7.07 19.44
CA ARG A 12 16.64 -5.72 19.14
C ARG A 12 15.60 -4.90 18.38
N LEU A 13 14.93 -5.49 17.38
CA LEU A 13 13.89 -4.79 16.61
C LEU A 13 12.70 -4.42 17.51
N PHE A 14 12.25 -5.34 18.36
CA PHE A 14 11.25 -5.05 19.38
C PHE A 14 11.68 -3.89 20.30
N ALA A 15 12.92 -3.92 20.79
CA ALA A 15 13.44 -2.84 21.63
C ALA A 15 13.44 -1.49 20.90
N ALA A 16 13.78 -1.46 19.61
CA ALA A 16 13.70 -0.24 18.81
C ALA A 16 12.27 0.32 18.76
N SER A 17 11.27 -0.50 18.47
CA SER A 17 9.86 -0.07 18.45
C SER A 17 9.39 0.38 19.83
N ALA A 18 9.71 -0.36 20.89
CA ALA A 18 9.33 0.00 22.26
C ALA A 18 9.93 1.35 22.67
N ILE A 19 11.22 1.58 22.35
CA ILE A 19 11.90 2.85 22.60
C ILE A 19 11.28 3.98 21.77
N ALA A 20 10.98 3.73 20.50
CA ALA A 20 10.31 4.69 19.60
C ALA A 20 8.94 5.14 20.13
N SER A 21 8.20 4.22 20.79
CA SER A 21 6.89 4.48 21.40
C SER A 21 6.92 5.20 22.74
N THR A 22 8.10 5.45 23.34
CA THR A 22 8.20 6.20 24.63
C THR A 22 7.87 7.69 24.52
N GLY A 23 7.65 8.20 23.30
CA GLY A 23 7.36 9.60 23.04
C GLY A 23 8.55 10.50 23.40
N LYS A 24 8.24 11.76 23.77
CA LYS A 24 9.24 12.80 24.02
C LYS A 24 10.32 12.41 25.04
N TYR A 25 10.00 11.53 25.98
CA TYR A 25 10.91 11.12 27.05
C TYR A 25 12.05 10.22 26.57
N GLY A 26 11.85 9.41 25.54
CA GLY A 26 12.93 8.62 24.93
C GLY A 26 13.53 9.23 23.67
N SER A 27 13.10 10.42 23.25
CA SER A 27 13.58 11.09 22.04
C SER A 27 15.11 11.19 21.96
N MET A 28 15.78 11.56 23.05
CA MET A 28 17.24 11.64 23.10
C MET A 28 17.89 10.27 22.86
N LEU A 29 17.35 9.22 23.47
CA LEU A 29 17.83 7.85 23.31
C LEU A 29 17.56 7.34 21.89
N VAL A 30 16.41 7.65 21.30
CA VAL A 30 16.07 7.34 19.91
C VAL A 30 17.13 7.93 18.97
N LEU A 31 17.47 9.22 19.14
CA LEU A 31 18.46 9.89 18.28
C LEU A 31 19.87 9.29 18.43
N GLU A 32 20.28 8.99 19.66
CA GLU A 32 21.58 8.36 19.93
C GLU A 32 21.67 6.97 19.28
N LEU A 33 20.65 6.14 19.46
CA LEU A 33 20.61 4.79 18.91
C LEU A 33 20.48 4.80 17.39
N PHE A 34 19.72 5.73 16.83
CA PHE A 34 19.57 5.89 15.39
C PHE A 34 20.91 6.22 14.72
N ALA A 35 21.72 7.09 15.33
CA ALA A 35 23.04 7.47 14.81
C ALA A 35 24.05 6.33 14.87
N LYS A 36 23.94 5.44 15.88
CA LYS A 36 24.90 4.34 16.11
C LYS A 36 24.55 3.06 15.35
N SER A 37 23.27 2.81 15.09
CA SER A 37 22.83 1.55 14.48
C SER A 37 23.18 1.48 12.99
N GLN A 38 23.56 0.28 12.54
CA GLN A 38 23.73 -0.06 11.13
C GLN A 38 22.65 -1.06 10.64
N ASP A 39 21.80 -1.57 11.54
CA ASP A 39 20.71 -2.49 11.16
C ASP A 39 19.55 -1.69 10.55
N PRO A 40 19.20 -1.92 9.27
CA PRO A 40 18.19 -1.12 8.57
C PRO A 40 16.83 -1.18 9.27
N PHE A 41 16.36 -2.37 9.65
CA PHE A 41 15.06 -2.51 10.34
C PHE A 41 15.07 -1.85 11.71
N PHE A 42 16.20 -1.87 12.42
CA PHE A 42 16.32 -1.18 13.69
C PHE A 42 16.19 0.34 13.50
N LYS A 43 16.90 0.90 12.51
CA LYS A 43 16.79 2.33 12.18
C LYS A 43 15.38 2.69 11.74
N MET A 44 14.76 1.89 10.86
CA MET A 44 13.39 2.13 10.38
C MET A 44 12.37 2.15 11.54
N ASN A 45 12.46 1.23 12.51
CA ASN A 45 11.59 1.25 13.68
C ASN A 45 11.76 2.52 14.53
N LEU A 46 12.99 3.00 14.71
CA LEU A 46 13.25 4.29 15.36
C LEU A 46 12.70 5.47 14.54
N SER A 47 12.88 5.44 13.22
CA SER A 47 12.40 6.47 12.29
C SER A 47 10.89 6.64 12.32
N ILE A 48 10.13 5.56 12.47
CA ILE A 48 8.67 5.64 12.61
C ILE A 48 8.30 6.48 13.85
N GLY A 49 8.93 6.22 15.00
CA GLY A 49 8.72 7.04 16.20
C GLY A 49 9.16 8.49 16.04
N MET A 50 10.26 8.73 15.32
CA MET A 50 10.75 10.07 14.99
C MET A 50 9.72 10.86 14.16
N ILE A 51 9.09 10.23 13.16
CA ILE A 51 8.02 10.82 12.35
C ILE A 51 6.80 11.13 13.22
N CYS A 52 6.33 10.17 14.02
CA CYS A 52 5.19 10.37 14.93
C CYS A 52 5.43 11.53 15.92
N GLN A 53 6.67 11.73 16.36
CA GLN A 53 7.07 12.80 17.27
C GLN A 53 7.50 14.09 16.56
N GLN A 54 7.36 14.16 15.23
CA GLN A 54 7.80 15.30 14.39
C GLN A 54 9.24 15.74 14.67
N THR A 55 10.11 14.80 15.01
CA THR A 55 11.50 15.05 15.37
C THR A 55 12.40 14.50 14.29
N LYS A 56 13.30 15.31 13.72
CA LYS A 56 14.29 14.83 12.74
C LYS A 56 13.63 14.06 11.58
N VAL A 57 12.49 14.59 11.12
CA VAL A 57 11.59 13.96 10.13
C VAL A 57 12.33 13.67 8.83
N PHE A 58 13.20 14.59 8.39
CA PHE A 58 13.99 14.42 7.18
C PHE A 58 14.93 13.21 7.28
N GLU A 59 15.71 13.11 8.36
CA GLU A 59 16.62 11.98 8.58
C GLU A 59 15.85 10.66 8.77
N ALA A 60 14.68 10.69 9.40
CA ALA A 60 13.80 9.54 9.55
C ALA A 60 13.26 9.04 8.19
N CYS A 61 12.79 9.95 7.34
CA CYS A 61 12.35 9.62 5.98
C CYS A 61 13.47 9.02 5.14
N GLN A 62 14.68 9.60 5.19
CA GLN A 62 15.84 9.05 4.48
C GLN A 62 16.15 7.61 4.91
N ALA A 63 16.04 7.29 6.20
CA ALA A 63 16.28 5.93 6.67
C ALA A 63 15.20 4.93 6.21
N LEU A 64 13.93 5.32 6.20
CA LEU A 64 12.84 4.50 5.65
C LEU A 64 13.03 4.26 4.15
N GLN A 65 13.35 5.31 3.39
CA GLN A 65 13.65 5.21 1.95
C GLN A 65 14.86 4.31 1.68
N GLN A 66 15.94 4.49 2.44
CA GLN A 66 17.13 3.65 2.31
C GLN A 66 16.81 2.18 2.59
N GLY A 67 16.00 1.90 3.61
CA GLY A 67 15.49 0.55 3.88
C GLY A 67 14.73 -0.02 2.68
N MET A 68 13.83 0.76 2.08
CA MET A 68 13.06 0.35 0.90
C MET A 68 13.94 -0.01 -0.30
N MET A 69 15.07 0.67 -0.48
CA MET A 69 16.02 0.41 -1.56
C MET A 69 16.96 -0.77 -1.27
N THR A 70 17.34 -0.98 -0.02
CA THR A 70 18.39 -1.96 0.35
C THR A 70 17.85 -3.32 0.78
N GLU A 71 16.69 -3.36 1.42
CA GLU A 71 16.13 -4.59 1.99
C GLU A 71 15.14 -5.23 1.00
N ALA A 72 15.68 -6.04 0.09
CA ALA A 72 14.90 -6.71 -0.97
C ALA A 72 13.99 -7.86 -0.47
N GLY A 73 14.22 -8.36 0.74
CA GLY A 73 13.46 -9.47 1.34
C GLY A 73 11.98 -9.15 1.57
N ARG A 74 11.19 -10.14 2.02
CA ARG A 74 9.80 -9.88 2.41
C ARG A 74 9.75 -9.21 3.79
N TRP A 75 8.83 -8.29 3.99
CA TRP A 75 8.66 -7.51 5.22
C TRP A 75 7.28 -7.80 5.81
N MET A 76 7.15 -7.63 7.12
CA MET A 76 5.86 -7.70 7.79
C MET A 76 5.87 -6.79 9.02
N TRP A 77 4.67 -6.37 9.42
CA TRP A 77 4.42 -5.92 10.78
C TRP A 77 4.24 -7.11 11.70
N ARG A 78 4.92 -7.08 12.85
CA ARG A 78 4.74 -8.04 13.94
C ARG A 78 4.15 -7.34 15.13
N GLU A 79 3.03 -7.86 15.61
CA GLU A 79 2.44 -7.43 16.88
C GLU A 79 3.15 -8.15 18.03
N VAL A 80 3.77 -7.38 18.92
CA VAL A 80 4.43 -7.88 20.13
C VAL A 80 3.90 -7.09 21.32
N GLY A 81 2.88 -7.63 21.99
CA GLY A 81 2.16 -6.93 23.03
C GLY A 81 1.43 -5.71 22.47
N ALA A 82 1.75 -4.52 22.99
CA ALA A 82 1.18 -3.25 22.53
C ALA A 82 1.99 -2.58 21.40
N PHE A 83 3.04 -3.25 20.91
CA PHE A 83 3.99 -2.65 19.97
C PHE A 83 3.93 -3.34 18.61
N ARG A 84 3.90 -2.51 17.58
CA ARG A 84 3.98 -2.93 16.18
C ARG A 84 5.42 -2.79 15.69
N VAL A 85 6.02 -3.91 15.31
CA VAL A 85 7.45 -4.00 14.98
C VAL A 85 7.61 -4.27 13.49
N LEU A 86 8.32 -3.39 12.79
CA LEU A 86 8.70 -3.64 11.40
C LEU A 86 9.83 -4.66 11.37
N ALA A 87 9.65 -5.77 10.65
CA ALA A 87 10.63 -6.85 10.60
C ALA A 87 10.67 -7.57 9.24
N PRO A 88 11.74 -8.33 8.96
CA PRO A 88 11.71 -9.33 7.90
C PRO A 88 10.56 -10.32 8.12
N SER A 89 9.83 -10.64 7.06
CA SER A 89 8.72 -11.58 7.09
C SER A 89 9.21 -13.01 7.09
N ASN A 90 8.67 -13.79 8.03
CA ASN A 90 8.80 -15.24 8.10
C ASN A 90 7.47 -15.95 7.78
N VAL A 91 6.46 -15.19 7.31
CA VAL A 91 5.14 -15.72 6.98
C VAL A 91 5.25 -16.70 5.82
N LYS A 92 4.64 -17.86 6.00
CA LYS A 92 4.53 -18.89 4.96
C LYS A 92 3.25 -18.67 4.15
N GLN A 93 3.01 -19.53 3.18
CA GLN A 93 1.73 -19.55 2.49
C GLN A 93 0.62 -19.81 3.53
N ASP A 94 -0.42 -19.00 3.46
CA ASP A 94 -1.56 -19.01 4.36
C ASP A 94 -2.82 -19.13 3.50
N ASP A 95 -3.65 -20.13 3.78
CA ASP A 95 -4.85 -20.41 3.00
C ASP A 95 -5.98 -19.41 3.31
N GLU A 96 -5.92 -18.72 4.46
CA GLU A 96 -6.91 -17.71 4.86
C GLU A 96 -6.62 -16.33 4.26
N ILE A 97 -5.35 -16.05 3.91
CA ILE A 97 -4.94 -14.76 3.34
C ILE A 97 -4.60 -14.96 1.85
N PRO A 98 -5.47 -14.50 0.93
CA PRO A 98 -5.21 -14.60 -0.50
C PRO A 98 -3.85 -14.02 -0.88
N ASN A 99 -3.05 -14.77 -1.64
CA ASN A 99 -1.71 -14.38 -2.08
C ASN A 99 -0.70 -14.09 -0.96
N ALA A 100 -0.93 -14.56 0.27
CA ALA A 100 0.12 -14.60 1.27
C ALA A 100 1.28 -15.52 0.83
N PRO A 101 2.54 -15.17 1.13
CA PRO A 101 3.00 -14.05 1.98
C PRO A 101 3.25 -12.74 1.21
N GLU A 102 3.03 -12.70 -0.10
CA GLU A 102 3.33 -11.52 -0.91
C GLU A 102 2.37 -10.36 -0.62
N ALA A 103 1.10 -10.64 -0.36
CA ALA A 103 0.13 -9.62 0.03
C ALA A 103 0.57 -8.84 1.29
N ILE A 104 1.00 -9.54 2.34
CA ILE A 104 1.49 -8.95 3.60
C ILE A 104 2.74 -8.09 3.35
N ASN A 105 3.64 -8.60 2.52
CA ASN A 105 4.85 -7.90 2.13
C ASN A 105 4.56 -6.58 1.41
N GLN A 106 3.62 -6.61 0.45
CA GLN A 106 3.23 -5.44 -0.32
C GLN A 106 2.51 -4.41 0.56
N LEU A 107 1.60 -4.86 1.42
CA LEU A 107 0.91 -4.02 2.41
C LEU A 107 1.91 -3.28 3.31
N THR A 108 2.83 -4.03 3.92
CA THR A 108 3.80 -3.47 4.87
C THR A 108 4.60 -2.34 4.22
N ARG A 109 4.99 -2.51 2.96
CA ARG A 109 5.72 -1.47 2.21
C ARG A 109 4.86 -0.27 1.84
N LEU A 110 3.60 -0.48 1.48
CA LEU A 110 2.66 0.61 1.23
C LEU A 110 2.45 1.45 2.49
N GLU A 111 2.41 0.84 3.68
CA GLU A 111 2.30 1.59 4.93
C GLU A 111 3.51 2.50 5.18
N ILE A 112 4.70 2.01 4.87
CA ILE A 112 5.93 2.82 4.93
C ILE A 112 5.86 3.97 3.92
N LEU A 113 5.41 3.72 2.70
CA LEU A 113 5.23 4.76 1.68
C LEU A 113 4.17 5.80 2.09
N ASN A 114 3.07 5.38 2.73
CA ASN A 114 2.06 6.29 3.24
C ASN A 114 2.63 7.18 4.36
N MET A 115 3.41 6.62 5.29
CA MET A 115 4.10 7.40 6.31
C MET A 115 5.05 8.44 5.70
N LEU A 116 5.78 8.10 4.62
CA LEU A 116 6.61 9.06 3.90
C LEU A 116 5.79 10.19 3.28
N ALA A 117 4.61 9.87 2.75
CA ALA A 117 3.74 10.85 2.11
C ALA A 117 3.07 11.79 3.13
N ILE A 118 2.57 11.26 4.26
CA ILE A 118 2.02 12.05 5.38
C ILE A 118 3.10 12.98 5.95
N ALA A 119 4.34 12.49 6.06
CA ALA A 119 5.49 13.28 6.48
C ALA A 119 5.91 14.35 5.44
N LYS A 120 5.23 14.43 4.29
CA LYS A 120 5.51 15.34 3.17
C LYS A 120 6.97 15.27 2.72
N CYS A 121 7.53 14.06 2.71
CA CYS A 121 8.92 13.88 2.32
C CYS A 121 9.07 14.09 0.81
N PRO A 122 10.01 14.95 0.34
CA PRO A 122 10.07 15.37 -1.07
C PRO A 122 10.16 14.20 -2.06
N GLU A 123 10.79 13.11 -1.66
CA GLU A 123 11.02 11.93 -2.49
C GLU A 123 9.97 10.82 -2.27
N ALA A 124 8.94 11.07 -1.45
CA ALA A 124 7.86 10.12 -1.21
C ALA A 124 7.11 9.78 -2.51
N GLU A 125 6.79 10.80 -3.32
CA GLU A 125 6.11 10.63 -4.60
C GLU A 125 6.93 9.73 -5.55
N ASN A 126 8.23 10.00 -5.69
CA ASN A 126 9.13 9.20 -6.52
C ASN A 126 9.27 7.75 -6.01
N SER A 127 9.31 7.58 -4.68
CA SER A 127 9.38 6.26 -4.05
C SER A 127 8.10 5.46 -4.31
N ILE A 128 6.93 6.09 -4.18
CA ILE A 128 5.63 5.49 -4.51
C ILE A 128 5.59 5.11 -6.00
N ARG A 129 5.92 6.06 -6.89
CA ARG A 129 5.96 5.84 -8.34
C ARG A 129 6.85 4.66 -8.73
N THR A 130 8.08 4.65 -8.23
CA THR A 130 9.06 3.57 -8.52
C THR A 130 8.56 2.23 -8.00
N TYR A 131 8.01 2.22 -6.78
CA TYR A 131 7.47 1.02 -6.17
C TYR A 131 6.28 0.45 -6.96
N LEU A 132 5.38 1.32 -7.42
CA LEU A 132 4.25 0.95 -8.27
C LEU A 132 4.69 0.43 -9.65
N GLN A 133 5.72 1.01 -10.27
CA GLN A 133 6.23 0.59 -11.58
C GLN A 133 6.92 -0.79 -11.58
N GLN A 134 7.68 -1.10 -10.53
CA GLN A 134 8.52 -2.29 -10.50
C GLN A 134 7.76 -3.58 -10.16
N ARG A 135 6.59 -3.49 -9.51
CA ARG A 135 5.85 -4.66 -9.04
C ARG A 135 4.66 -4.96 -9.95
N LYS A 136 4.58 -6.21 -10.42
CA LYS A 136 3.39 -6.73 -11.11
C LYS A 136 2.32 -7.00 -10.07
N TRP A 137 1.39 -6.07 -9.95
CA TRP A 137 0.25 -6.22 -9.07
C TRP A 137 -0.74 -7.22 -9.66
N GLY A 138 -0.88 -8.37 -9.01
CA GLY A 138 -2.20 -8.98 -8.96
C GLY A 138 -3.04 -7.98 -8.18
N LEU A 139 -3.88 -7.21 -8.85
CA LEU A 139 -4.68 -6.05 -8.35
C LEU A 139 -5.37 -6.22 -6.98
N SER A 140 -5.45 -7.44 -6.44
CA SER A 140 -5.79 -7.70 -5.04
C SER A 140 -4.74 -7.12 -4.06
N GLY A 141 -3.44 -7.08 -4.37
CA GLY A 141 -2.42 -6.63 -3.41
C GLY A 141 -2.53 -5.18 -2.97
N LEU A 142 -2.79 -4.24 -3.90
CA LEU A 142 -2.92 -2.80 -3.58
C LEU A 142 -4.30 -2.49 -2.98
N ALA A 143 -5.37 -3.09 -3.50
CA ALA A 143 -6.71 -2.95 -2.95
C ALA A 143 -6.83 -3.58 -1.54
N THR A 144 -6.32 -4.79 -1.32
CA THR A 144 -6.23 -5.43 0.00
C THR A 144 -5.33 -4.63 0.94
N ALA A 145 -4.22 -4.07 0.44
CA ALA A 145 -3.37 -3.22 1.26
C ALA A 145 -4.09 -1.95 1.72
N LEU A 146 -4.81 -1.28 0.84
CA LEU A 146 -5.58 -0.07 1.17
C LEU A 146 -6.84 -0.37 2.00
N LEU A 147 -7.44 -1.55 1.84
CA LEU A 147 -8.53 -2.02 2.70
C LEU A 147 -8.08 -2.28 4.14
N LEU A 148 -6.84 -2.73 4.35
CA LEU A 148 -6.26 -2.89 5.69
C LEU A 148 -5.79 -1.56 6.30
N MET A 149 -5.57 -0.53 5.49
CA MET A 149 -5.20 0.82 5.91
C MET A 149 -6.42 1.70 6.23
N GLU A 150 -7.52 1.14 6.75
CA GLU A 150 -8.81 1.83 6.96
C GLU A 150 -8.70 3.35 7.22
N GLY A 151 -9.33 4.13 6.34
CA GLY A 151 -9.82 5.47 6.70
C GLY A 151 -8.86 6.66 6.62
N ASP A 152 -7.74 6.57 5.91
CA ASP A 152 -6.86 7.75 5.73
C ASP A 152 -7.17 8.51 4.42
N GLU A 153 -7.83 9.66 4.57
CA GLU A 153 -8.19 10.59 3.49
C GLU A 153 -6.95 11.03 2.69
N SER A 154 -5.77 11.10 3.34
CA SER A 154 -4.51 11.51 2.70
C SER A 154 -3.97 10.47 1.71
N SER A 155 -4.18 9.17 1.97
CA SER A 155 -3.79 8.10 1.03
C SER A 155 -4.65 8.14 -0.23
N MET A 156 -5.92 8.55 -0.12
CA MET A 156 -6.82 8.66 -1.25
C MET A 156 -6.48 9.81 -2.17
N GLU A 157 -6.08 10.96 -1.62
CA GLU A 157 -5.64 12.12 -2.42
C GLU A 157 -4.41 11.77 -3.27
N LEU A 158 -3.47 11.01 -2.72
CA LEU A 158 -2.28 10.56 -3.45
C LEU A 158 -2.66 9.64 -4.62
N VAL A 159 -3.52 8.63 -4.38
CA VAL A 159 -3.95 7.72 -5.44
C VAL A 159 -4.78 8.47 -6.50
N GLN A 160 -5.58 9.46 -6.12
CA GLN A 160 -6.28 10.33 -7.08
C GLN A 160 -5.30 11.11 -7.95
N GLY A 161 -4.23 11.67 -7.37
CA GLY A 161 -3.19 12.35 -8.15
C GLY A 161 -2.57 11.47 -9.24
N LEU A 162 -2.43 10.17 -8.96
CA LEU A 162 -1.87 9.19 -9.91
C LEU A 162 -2.80 8.86 -11.09
N LEU A 163 -4.07 9.30 -11.10
CA LEU A 163 -4.92 9.22 -12.30
C LEU A 163 -4.41 10.10 -13.45
N HIS A 164 -3.63 11.14 -13.13
CA HIS A 164 -3.07 12.07 -14.11
C HIS A 164 -1.59 11.80 -14.42
N ASP A 165 -1.10 10.61 -14.06
CA ASP A 165 0.30 10.24 -14.26
C ASP A 165 0.68 10.15 -15.75
N GLY A 166 1.95 10.41 -16.10
CA GLY A 166 2.42 10.24 -17.48
C GLY A 166 2.45 8.77 -17.95
N ASP A 167 2.46 7.80 -17.03
CA ASP A 167 2.48 6.38 -17.34
C ASP A 167 1.07 5.76 -17.26
N ALA A 168 0.57 5.27 -18.39
CA ALA A 168 -0.74 4.64 -18.50
C ALA A 168 -0.93 3.42 -17.58
N ARG A 169 0.15 2.71 -17.22
CA ARG A 169 0.07 1.59 -16.28
C ARG A 169 -0.19 2.09 -14.86
N ILE A 170 0.41 3.21 -14.47
CA ILE A 170 0.20 3.84 -13.17
C ILE A 170 -1.23 4.37 -13.09
N GLN A 171 -1.70 5.07 -14.13
CA GLN A 171 -3.08 5.54 -14.22
C GLN A 171 -4.09 4.38 -14.04
N MET A 172 -3.87 3.26 -14.75
CA MET A 172 -4.75 2.11 -14.67
C MET A 172 -4.77 1.49 -13.27
N GLN A 173 -3.60 1.38 -12.65
CA GLN A 173 -3.48 0.85 -11.29
C GLN A 173 -4.18 1.76 -10.27
N ALA A 174 -4.02 3.08 -10.39
CA ALA A 174 -4.70 4.06 -9.56
C ALA A 174 -6.23 3.97 -9.72
N ALA A 175 -6.72 3.89 -10.96
CA ALA A 175 -8.15 3.80 -11.25
C ALA A 175 -8.79 2.54 -10.66
N LEU A 176 -8.16 1.37 -10.84
CA LEU A 176 -8.65 0.12 -10.26
C LEU A 176 -8.67 0.16 -8.74
N THR A 177 -7.69 0.82 -8.15
CA THR A 177 -7.57 0.98 -6.70
C THR A 177 -8.71 1.84 -6.14
N LEU A 178 -8.96 3.00 -6.75
CA LEU A 178 -10.05 3.91 -6.35
C LEU A 178 -11.42 3.26 -6.51
N ALA A 179 -11.62 2.50 -7.58
CA ALA A 179 -12.87 1.80 -7.86
C ALA A 179 -13.17 0.69 -6.83
N LEU A 180 -12.15 -0.04 -6.39
CA LEU A 180 -12.32 -1.13 -5.42
C LEU A 180 -12.48 -0.65 -3.97
N TRP A 181 -12.07 0.58 -3.64
CA TRP A 181 -12.04 1.10 -2.27
C TRP A 181 -13.10 2.15 -1.96
N GLY A 182 -13.39 3.08 -2.87
CA GLY A 182 -14.18 4.28 -2.54
C GLY A 182 -15.14 4.77 -3.61
N GLY A 183 -15.34 4.01 -4.69
CA GLY A 183 -16.37 4.30 -5.68
C GLY A 183 -16.27 5.67 -6.34
N LYS A 184 -15.05 6.15 -6.65
CA LYS A 184 -14.87 7.49 -7.25
C LYS A 184 -15.08 7.46 -8.76
N GLU A 185 -16.02 8.28 -9.24
CA GLU A 185 -16.35 8.37 -10.67
C GLU A 185 -15.15 8.80 -11.54
N GLU A 186 -14.17 9.52 -10.97
CA GLU A 186 -12.97 9.95 -11.68
C GLU A 186 -12.16 8.78 -12.27
N ALA A 187 -12.29 7.58 -11.68
CA ALA A 187 -11.61 6.39 -12.16
C ALA A 187 -12.26 5.78 -13.42
N ILE A 188 -13.55 6.05 -13.69
CA ILE A 188 -14.34 5.38 -14.74
C ILE A 188 -13.67 5.53 -16.10
N ALA A 189 -13.34 6.76 -16.50
CA ALA A 189 -12.79 7.02 -17.83
C ALA A 189 -11.45 6.28 -18.07
N THR A 190 -10.63 6.15 -17.04
CA THR A 190 -9.35 5.42 -17.12
C THR A 190 -9.58 3.91 -17.21
N LEU A 191 -10.52 3.38 -16.42
CA LEU A 191 -10.89 1.97 -16.45
C LEU A 191 -11.45 1.54 -17.81
N GLU A 192 -12.39 2.31 -18.36
CA GLU A 192 -13.02 2.03 -19.65
C GLU A 192 -11.98 2.05 -20.78
N ARG A 193 -11.10 3.07 -20.80
CA ARG A 193 -10.03 3.19 -21.82
C ARG A 193 -9.02 2.05 -21.72
N GLY A 194 -8.67 1.63 -20.51
CA GLY A 194 -7.70 0.56 -20.26
C GLY A 194 -8.22 -0.85 -20.57
N TYR A 195 -9.53 -1.02 -20.73
CA TYR A 195 -10.17 -2.33 -20.82
C TYR A 195 -9.73 -3.14 -22.05
N GLU A 196 -9.64 -2.53 -23.24
CA GLU A 196 -9.32 -3.30 -24.45
C GLU A 196 -7.88 -3.85 -24.47
N ALA A 197 -6.95 -3.11 -23.87
CA ALA A 197 -5.56 -3.53 -23.74
C ALA A 197 -5.32 -4.48 -22.54
N ALA A 198 -6.35 -4.68 -21.70
CA ALA A 198 -6.24 -5.48 -20.49
C ALA A 198 -6.26 -6.98 -20.77
N ASN A 199 -5.50 -7.74 -19.97
CA ASN A 199 -5.64 -9.19 -19.93
C ASN A 199 -6.96 -9.59 -19.24
N ARG A 200 -7.32 -10.88 -19.31
CA ARG A 200 -8.59 -11.39 -18.76
C ARG A 200 -8.79 -11.01 -17.29
N GLU A 201 -7.78 -11.24 -16.45
CA GLU A 201 -7.86 -10.98 -15.01
C GLU A 201 -8.09 -9.49 -14.73
N THR A 202 -7.43 -8.61 -15.46
CA THR A 202 -7.63 -7.16 -15.33
C THR A 202 -9.01 -6.75 -15.85
N LYS A 203 -9.52 -7.35 -16.94
CA LYS A 203 -10.89 -7.11 -17.44
C LYS A 203 -11.96 -7.44 -16.40
N GLU A 204 -11.84 -8.60 -15.75
CA GLU A 204 -12.75 -9.02 -14.68
C GLU A 204 -12.81 -7.96 -13.57
N LYS A 205 -11.64 -7.43 -13.17
CA LYS A 205 -11.52 -6.43 -12.10
C LYS A 205 -11.99 -5.04 -12.50
N ILE A 206 -11.84 -4.65 -13.77
CA ILE A 206 -12.43 -3.42 -14.28
C ILE A 206 -13.94 -3.48 -14.13
N LEU A 207 -14.57 -4.57 -14.57
CA LEU A 207 -16.02 -4.74 -14.48
C LEU A 207 -16.48 -4.71 -13.03
N GLU A 208 -15.81 -5.46 -12.14
CA GLU A 208 -16.11 -5.42 -10.70
C GLU A 208 -15.95 -4.01 -10.11
N GLY A 209 -14.87 -3.31 -10.46
CA GLY A 209 -14.60 -1.94 -10.01
C GLY A 209 -15.68 -0.96 -10.46
N LEU A 210 -16.10 -1.00 -11.73
CA LEU A 210 -17.18 -0.15 -12.23
C LEU A 210 -18.52 -0.43 -11.50
N GLY A 211 -18.80 -1.69 -11.20
CA GLY A 211 -19.95 -2.07 -10.40
C GLY A 211 -19.92 -1.49 -8.98
N LYS A 212 -18.75 -1.57 -8.31
CA LYS A 212 -18.56 -0.98 -6.98
C LYS A 212 -18.65 0.55 -6.96
N ILE A 213 -18.22 1.21 -8.05
CA ILE A 213 -18.46 2.65 -8.21
C ILE A 213 -19.97 2.92 -8.28
N GLY A 214 -20.74 2.04 -8.92
CA GLY A 214 -22.20 2.13 -8.93
C GLY A 214 -22.72 3.34 -9.71
N SER A 215 -21.90 3.99 -10.52
CA SER A 215 -22.28 5.19 -11.26
C SER A 215 -23.03 4.86 -12.54
N ARG A 216 -24.09 5.64 -12.82
CA ARG A 216 -24.81 5.58 -14.10
C ARG A 216 -23.94 5.94 -15.30
N ALA A 217 -22.83 6.64 -15.09
CA ALA A 217 -21.87 6.96 -16.15
C ALA A 217 -21.28 5.69 -16.80
N SER A 218 -21.18 4.58 -16.06
CA SER A 218 -20.65 3.31 -16.56
C SER A 218 -21.67 2.48 -17.37
N ILE A 219 -22.96 2.86 -17.38
CA ILE A 219 -24.03 2.07 -18.01
C ILE A 219 -23.79 1.83 -19.51
N PRO A 220 -23.45 2.85 -20.33
CA PRO A 220 -23.23 2.64 -21.76
C PRO A 220 -22.12 1.61 -22.02
N PHE A 221 -21.00 1.75 -21.31
CA PHE A 221 -19.89 0.81 -21.41
C PHE A 221 -20.29 -0.61 -20.99
N LEU A 222 -20.93 -0.77 -19.83
CA LEU A 222 -21.33 -2.08 -19.31
C LEU A 222 -22.33 -2.80 -20.22
N LEU A 223 -23.24 -2.07 -20.89
CA LEU A 223 -24.16 -2.63 -21.88
C LEU A 223 -23.42 -3.26 -23.07
N GLU A 224 -22.37 -2.60 -23.57
CA GLU A 224 -21.54 -3.17 -24.63
C GLU A 224 -20.83 -4.46 -24.16
N ARG A 225 -20.39 -4.50 -22.89
CA ARG A 225 -19.67 -5.65 -22.33
C ARG A 225 -20.56 -6.88 -22.11
N LEU A 226 -21.88 -6.76 -22.23
CA LEU A 226 -22.79 -7.92 -22.26
C LEU A 226 -22.57 -8.81 -23.50
N GLN A 227 -21.85 -8.32 -24.51
CA GLN A 227 -21.52 -9.05 -25.74
C GLN A 227 -20.12 -9.67 -25.73
N GLU A 228 -19.40 -9.62 -24.60
CA GLU A 228 -18.06 -10.23 -24.48
C GLU A 228 -18.08 -11.72 -24.84
N PRO A 229 -17.06 -12.25 -25.54
CA PRO A 229 -17.00 -13.67 -25.90
C PRO A 229 -16.95 -14.58 -24.66
N GLN A 230 -16.32 -14.12 -23.57
CA GLN A 230 -16.14 -14.92 -22.37
C GLN A 230 -17.33 -14.79 -21.42
N GLN A 231 -17.86 -15.94 -20.96
CA GLN A 231 -19.03 -15.98 -20.10
C GLN A 231 -18.84 -15.22 -18.79
N ILE A 232 -17.67 -15.33 -18.16
CA ILE A 232 -17.38 -14.66 -16.89
C ILE A 232 -17.47 -13.13 -17.02
N LEU A 233 -16.97 -12.58 -18.13
CA LEU A 233 -17.02 -11.14 -18.39
C LEU A 233 -18.45 -10.66 -18.61
N ARG A 234 -19.28 -11.43 -19.33
CA ARG A 234 -20.72 -11.10 -19.48
C ARG A 234 -21.46 -11.10 -18.14
N LEU A 235 -21.18 -12.08 -17.27
CA LEU A 235 -21.77 -12.17 -15.94
C LEU A 235 -21.38 -10.98 -15.06
N LEU A 236 -20.08 -10.63 -15.05
CA LEU A 236 -19.59 -9.47 -14.31
C LEU A 236 -20.20 -8.17 -14.85
N ALA A 237 -20.24 -7.98 -16.17
CA ALA A 237 -20.87 -6.81 -16.78
C ALA A 237 -22.34 -6.66 -16.40
N ALA A 238 -23.11 -7.76 -16.41
CA ALA A 238 -24.51 -7.77 -15.98
C ALA A 238 -24.66 -7.46 -14.49
N SER A 239 -23.82 -8.05 -13.63
CA SER A 239 -23.80 -7.76 -12.19
C SER A 239 -23.48 -6.30 -11.90
N SER A 240 -22.45 -5.77 -12.54
CA SER A 240 -22.05 -4.37 -12.38
C SER A 240 -23.11 -3.41 -12.91
N LEU A 241 -23.77 -3.75 -14.02
CA LEU A 241 -24.88 -2.96 -14.55
C LEU A 241 -26.04 -2.88 -13.56
N LEU A 242 -26.39 -4.00 -12.91
CA LEU A 242 -27.39 -4.00 -11.85
C LEU A 242 -26.96 -3.08 -10.70
N GLN A 243 -25.70 -3.17 -10.24
CA GLN A 243 -25.19 -2.29 -9.19
C GLN A 243 -25.33 -0.81 -9.56
N CYS A 244 -24.99 -0.41 -10.79
CA CYS A 244 -25.16 0.97 -11.27
C CYS A 244 -26.62 1.45 -11.39
N LEU A 245 -27.59 0.53 -11.46
CA LEU A 245 -29.01 0.86 -11.54
C LEU A 245 -29.68 1.00 -10.17
N TYR A 246 -29.13 0.35 -9.14
CA TYR A 246 -29.70 0.27 -7.79
C TYR A 246 -28.93 1.08 -6.74
N HIS A 247 -27.81 1.70 -7.10
CA HIS A 247 -27.11 2.71 -6.31
C HIS A 247 -27.69 4.12 -6.52
#